data_AF-A0A949BP35-F1
#
_entry.id   AF-A0A949BP35-F1
#
_cell.length_a   1.000
_cell.length_b   1.000
_cell.length_c   1.000
_cell.angle_alpha   90.00
_cell.angle_beta   90.00
_cell.angle_gamma   90.00
#
_symmetry.space_group_name_H-M   'P 1'
#
loop_
_entity.id
_entity.type
_entity.pdbx_description
1 polymer ?
#
loop_
_entity_poly.entity_id
_entity_poly.type
_entity_poly.pdbx_seq_one_letter_code
_entity_poly.pdbx_strand_id
1 'polypeptide(L)'
;MSRIRRELAQVCQENLFTEKILLCPDYASGHSLLERLALDGGRWLNLRIATVDSLARETAEPALIQEGLTVMPDGSGALILEGIFRNLHPDLEYSLRL
;
A
#
# COMPACT_ATOMS: atom_id res chain seq x y z
N MET A 1 -7.22 26.37 3.03
CA MET A 1 -6.56 25.25 2.33
C MET A 1 -5.17 25.01 2.91
N SER A 2 -4.79 23.76 3.22
CA SER A 2 -3.43 23.46 3.74
C SER A 2 -2.36 23.61 2.65
N ARG A 3 -1.08 23.74 3.04
CA ARG A 3 0.04 23.88 2.08
C ARG A 3 0.08 22.72 1.07
N ILE A 4 0.02 21.49 1.57
CA ILE A 4 0.04 20.28 0.74
C ILE A 4 -1.08 20.26 -0.31
N ARG A 5 -2.29 20.73 0.03
CA ARG A 5 -3.39 20.79 -0.94
C ARG A 5 -3.18 21.86 -2.01
N ARG A 6 -2.57 23.00 -1.67
CA ARG A 6 -2.22 24.03 -2.67
C ARG A 6 -1.20 23.54 -3.66
N GLU A 7 -0.13 22.92 -3.17
CA GLU A 7 0.90 22.33 -4.03
C GLU A 7 0.31 21.23 -4.92
N LEU A 8 -0.51 20.34 -4.36
CA LEU A 8 -1.17 19.28 -5.12
C LEU A 8 -2.13 19.83 -6.18
N ALA A 9 -2.93 20.85 -5.84
CA ALA A 9 -3.83 21.50 -6.78
C ALA A 9 -3.07 22.14 -7.96
N GLN A 10 -1.94 22.81 -7.66
CA GLN A 10 -1.09 23.41 -8.69
C GLN A 10 -0.54 22.35 -9.66
N VAL A 11 0.03 21.26 -9.14
CA VAL A 11 0.55 20.16 -9.98
C VAL A 11 -0.56 19.56 -10.86
N CYS A 12 -1.78 19.44 -10.34
CA CYS A 12 -2.93 18.96 -11.11
C CYS A 12 -3.40 19.94 -12.18
N GLN A 13 -3.24 21.25 -11.97
CA GLN A 13 -3.54 22.28 -12.97
C GLN A 13 -2.51 22.30 -14.11
N GLU A 14 -1.23 22.13 -13.79
CA GLU A 14 -0.15 22.12 -14.77
C GLU A 14 -0.16 20.86 -15.65
N ASN A 15 -0.69 19.74 -15.13
CA ASN A 15 -0.64 18.43 -15.78
C ASN A 15 -2.04 17.81 -15.86
N LEU A 16 -2.93 18.36 -16.67
CA LEU A 16 -4.36 18.03 -16.61
C LEU A 16 -4.71 16.55 -16.85
N PHE A 17 -4.01 15.88 -17.76
CA PHE A 17 -4.38 14.54 -18.22
C PHE A 17 -3.38 13.45 -17.79
N THR A 18 -2.19 13.83 -17.36
CA THR A 18 -1.16 12.88 -16.93
C THR A 18 -1.54 12.28 -15.59
N GLU A 19 -1.57 10.95 -15.50
CA GLU A 19 -1.71 10.26 -14.22
C GLU A 19 -0.59 10.69 -13.26
N LYS A 20 -0.94 10.85 -11.98
CA LYS A 20 -0.03 11.16 -10.89
C LYS A 20 -0.23 10.15 -9.77
N ILE A 21 0.87 9.54 -9.36
CA ILE A 21 0.89 8.65 -8.20
C ILE A 21 1.07 9.52 -6.95
N LEU A 22 0.06 9.54 -6.11
CA LEU A 22 0.07 10.19 -4.81
C LEU A 22 0.49 9.18 -3.74
N LEU A 23 1.79 9.18 -3.41
CA LEU A 23 2.33 8.30 -2.39
C LEU A 23 1.84 8.70 -1.00
N CYS A 24 1.13 7.79 -0.33
CA CYS A 24 0.54 7.99 0.99
C CYS A 24 1.03 6.89 1.96
N PRO A 25 1.04 7.16 3.28
CA PRO A 25 1.33 6.13 4.28
C PRO A 25 0.27 5.01 4.26
N ASP A 26 -0.98 5.38 3.98
CA ASP A 26 -2.12 4.48 3.88
C ASP A 26 -3.18 5.09 2.94
N TYR A 27 -4.10 4.23 2.46
CA TYR A 27 -5.16 4.66 1.55
C TYR A 27 -6.17 5.61 2.20
N ALA A 28 -6.44 5.48 3.50
CA ALA A 28 -7.44 6.30 4.19
C ALA A 28 -6.99 7.77 4.27
N SER A 29 -5.71 8.00 4.57
CA SER A 29 -5.05 9.31 4.53
C SER A 29 -5.07 9.90 3.13
N GLY A 30 -4.80 9.09 2.10
CA GLY A 30 -4.89 9.50 0.70
C GLY A 30 -6.30 9.92 0.28
N HIS A 31 -7.31 9.10 0.59
CA HIS A 31 -8.71 9.40 0.29
C HIS A 31 -9.18 10.67 0.99
N SER A 32 -8.84 10.80 2.27
CA SER A 32 -9.10 12.00 3.07
C SER A 32 -8.47 13.27 2.48
N LEU A 33 -7.36 13.15 1.77
CA LEU A 33 -6.70 14.27 1.09
C LEU A 33 -7.39 14.61 -0.23
N LEU A 34 -7.73 13.60 -1.04
CA LEU A 34 -8.44 13.78 -2.31
C LEU A 34 -9.84 14.36 -2.12
N GLU A 35 -10.59 13.89 -1.11
CA GLU A 35 -11.91 14.41 -0.80
C GLU A 35 -11.86 15.91 -0.46
N ARG A 36 -10.89 16.30 0.40
CA ARG A 36 -10.69 17.71 0.73
C ARG A 36 -10.23 18.53 -0.47
N LEU A 37 -9.41 17.97 -1.36
CA LEU A 37 -8.99 18.64 -2.59
C LEU A 37 -10.19 18.86 -3.54
N ALA A 38 -11.09 17.88 -3.64
CA ALA A 38 -12.30 17.97 -4.44
C ALA A 38 -13.27 19.04 -3.90
N LEU A 39 -13.46 19.09 -2.57
CA LEU A 39 -14.28 20.12 -1.91
C LEU A 39 -13.69 21.54 -2.09
N ASP A 40 -12.36 21.66 -2.16
CA ASP A 40 -11.66 22.91 -2.44
C ASP A 40 -11.71 23.30 -3.95
N GLY A 41 -12.41 22.53 -4.80
CA GLY A 41 -12.56 22.79 -6.24
C GLY A 41 -11.36 22.35 -7.10
N GLY A 42 -10.42 21.61 -6.52
CA GLY A 42 -9.24 21.09 -7.21
C GLY A 42 -9.58 19.96 -8.20
N ARG A 43 -8.82 19.89 -9.30
CA ARG A 43 -8.87 18.74 -10.21
C ARG A 43 -8.15 17.56 -9.55
N TRP A 44 -8.79 16.40 -9.49
CA TRP A 44 -8.27 15.24 -8.75
C TRP A 44 -8.39 13.90 -9.48
N LEU A 45 -9.11 13.84 -10.61
CA LEU A 45 -9.40 12.58 -11.32
C LEU A 45 -8.17 11.86 -11.87
N ASN A 46 -7.06 12.57 -12.05
CA ASN A 46 -5.79 12.02 -12.52
C ASN A 46 -4.84 11.63 -11.38
N LEU A 47 -5.31 11.65 -10.12
CA LEU A 47 -4.54 11.20 -8.96
C LEU A 47 -4.89 9.76 -8.61
N ARG A 48 -3.89 8.89 -8.60
CA ARG A 48 -3.97 7.52 -8.07
C ARG A 48 -3.25 7.49 -6.72
N ILE A 49 -3.95 7.08 -5.67
CA ILE A 49 -3.32 6.83 -4.36
C ILE A 49 -2.51 5.55 -4.46
N ALA A 50 -1.29 5.58 -3.93
CA ALA A 50 -0.48 4.39 -3.77
C ALA A 50 0.26 4.43 -2.42
N THR A 51 0.58 3.25 -1.88
CA THR A 51 1.53 3.10 -0.77
C THR A 51 2.84 2.54 -1.28
N VAL A 52 3.89 2.56 -0.45
CA VAL A 52 5.17 1.92 -0.80
C VAL A 52 4.96 0.43 -1.05
N ASP A 53 4.17 -0.24 -0.21
CA ASP A 53 3.85 -1.66 -0.36
C ASP A 53 3.06 -1.94 -1.65
N SER A 54 2.06 -1.11 -1.99
CA SER A 54 1.29 -1.33 -3.22
C SER A 54 2.15 -1.17 -4.47
N LEU A 55 3.05 -0.19 -4.51
CA LEU A 55 3.98 -0.01 -5.64
C LEU A 55 5.01 -1.14 -5.71
N ALA A 56 5.51 -1.61 -4.56
CA ALA A 56 6.42 -2.74 -4.52
C ALA A 56 5.75 -4.00 -5.06
N ARG A 57 4.49 -4.27 -4.67
CA ARG A 57 3.69 -5.38 -5.20
C ARG A 57 3.45 -5.25 -6.69
N GLU A 58 2.99 -4.10 -7.16
CA GLU A 58 2.76 -3.79 -8.59
C GLU A 58 4.04 -4.03 -9.42
N THR A 59 5.20 -3.67 -8.87
CA THR A 59 6.50 -3.84 -9.54
C THR A 59 6.99 -5.29 -9.50
N ALA A 60 6.78 -6.01 -8.41
CA ALA A 60 7.28 -7.36 -8.19
C ALA A 60 6.39 -8.46 -8.77
N GLU A 61 5.08 -8.20 -8.93
CA GLU A 61 4.08 -9.18 -9.35
C GLU A 61 4.46 -9.95 -10.63
N PRO A 62 4.94 -9.31 -11.72
CA PRO A 62 5.35 -10.05 -12.91
C PRO A 62 6.46 -11.08 -12.65
N ALA A 63 7.46 -10.71 -11.85
CA ALA A 63 8.57 -11.60 -11.50
C ALA A 63 8.11 -12.74 -10.58
N LEU A 64 7.25 -12.45 -9.61
CA LEU A 64 6.68 -13.47 -8.72
C LEU A 64 5.88 -14.51 -9.52
N ILE A 65 5.05 -14.07 -10.46
CA ILE A 65 4.25 -14.97 -11.32
C ILE A 65 5.18 -15.86 -12.17
N GLN A 66 6.25 -15.31 -12.73
CA GLN A 66 7.21 -16.07 -13.53
C GLN A 66 7.89 -17.19 -12.73
N GLU A 67 8.16 -16.94 -11.46
CA GLU A 67 8.77 -17.92 -10.54
C GLU A 67 7.74 -18.84 -9.86
N GLY A 68 6.45 -18.72 -10.17
CA GLY A 68 5.38 -19.46 -9.52
C GLY A 68 5.20 -19.12 -8.03
N LEU A 69 5.63 -17.92 -7.63
CA LEU A 69 5.55 -17.41 -6.27
C LEU A 69 4.32 -16.52 -6.09
N THR A 70 3.80 -16.49 -4.87
CA THR A 70 2.70 -15.59 -4.47
C THR A 70 3.08 -14.81 -3.23
N VAL A 71 2.51 -13.62 -3.06
CA VAL A 71 2.70 -12.87 -1.82
C VAL A 71 1.91 -13.54 -0.71
N MET A 72 2.59 -13.78 0.40
CA MET A 72 1.98 -14.34 1.60
C MET A 72 0.90 -13.39 2.15
N PRO A 73 -0.30 -13.88 2.50
CA PRO A 73 -1.33 -13.06 3.14
C PRO A 73 -0.84 -12.55 4.50
N ASP A 74 -1.29 -11.33 4.85
CA ASP A 74 -0.98 -10.74 6.14
C ASP A 74 -1.39 -11.67 7.29
N GLY A 75 -0.54 -11.74 8.32
CA GLY A 75 -0.75 -12.61 9.49
C GLY A 75 -0.36 -14.08 9.30
N SER A 76 -0.20 -14.58 8.06
CA SER A 76 0.22 -15.97 7.82
C SER A 76 1.66 -16.25 8.26
N GLY A 77 2.49 -15.20 8.31
CA GLY A 77 3.89 -15.31 8.75
C GLY A 77 4.06 -15.83 10.17
N ALA A 78 3.17 -15.46 11.10
CA ALA A 78 3.24 -15.93 12.48
C ALA A 78 3.00 -17.44 12.57
N LEU A 79 2.03 -17.96 11.82
CA LEU A 79 1.73 -19.40 11.78
C LEU A 79 2.88 -20.21 11.17
N ILE A 80 3.48 -19.69 10.10
CA ILE A 80 4.64 -20.34 9.46
C ILE A 80 5.84 -20.34 10.40
N LEU A 81 6.15 -19.20 11.02
CA LEU A 81 7.24 -19.10 11.99
C LEU A 81 7.04 -20.08 13.14
N GLU A 82 5.83 -20.17 13.68
CA GLU A 82 5.52 -21.14 14.73
C GLU A 82 5.72 -22.59 14.25
N GLY A 83 5.23 -22.93 13.05
CA GLY A 83 5.45 -24.24 12.46
C GLY A 83 6.94 -24.57 12.31
N ILE A 84 7.76 -23.60 11.90
CA ILE A 84 9.22 -23.75 11.83
C ILE A 84 9.79 -24.00 13.24
N PHE A 85 9.41 -23.20 14.23
CA PHE A 85 9.91 -23.36 15.59
C PHE A 85 9.56 -24.72 16.18
N ARG A 86 8.32 -25.19 16.02
CA ARG A 86 7.85 -26.51 16.49
C ARG A 86 8.66 -27.65 15.88
N ASN A 87 9.00 -27.56 14.60
CA ASN A 87 9.82 -28.56 13.93
C ASN A 87 11.28 -28.57 14.42
N LEU A 88 11.82 -27.41 14.83
CA LEU A 88 13.18 -27.29 15.33
C LEU A 88 13.33 -27.63 16.82
N HIS A 89 12.30 -27.37 17.63
CA HIS A 89 12.31 -27.58 19.08
C HIS A 89 11.03 -28.26 19.58
N PRO A 90 10.80 -29.54 19.25
CA PRO A 90 9.55 -30.23 19.57
C PRO A 90 9.23 -30.32 21.09
N ASP A 91 10.23 -30.15 21.94
CA ASP A 91 10.11 -30.28 23.40
C ASP A 91 9.63 -29.01 24.11
N LEU A 92 9.43 -27.89 23.39
CA LEU A 92 8.97 -26.63 23.98
C LEU A 92 7.44 -26.51 23.94
N GLU A 93 6.86 -25.89 24.97
CA GLU A 93 5.44 -25.51 24.95
C GLU A 93 5.23 -24.24 24.12
N TYR A 94 4.29 -24.30 23.17
CA TYR A 94 3.97 -23.22 22.25
C TYR A 94 2.56 -22.67 22.48
N SER A 95 2.43 -21.34 22.41
CA SER A 95 1.27 -20.58 22.91
C SER A 95 0.14 -20.37 21.89
N LEU A 96 0.40 -20.52 20.59
CA LEU A 96 -0.63 -20.38 19.56
C LEU A 96 -1.27 -21.76 19.32
N ARG A 97 -2.56 -21.87 19.64
CA ARG A 97 -3.38 -23.03 19.27
C ARG A 97 -4.05 -22.68 17.94
N LEU A 98 -3.66 -23.39 16.88
CA LEU A 98 -4.40 -23.42 15.62
C LEU A 98 -5.80 -23.98 15.84
#